data_AF-A0A1I0RBG4-F1
#
_entry.id   AF-A0A1I0RBG4-F1
#
_cell.length_a   1.000
_cell.length_b   1.000
_cell.length_c   1.000
_cell.angle_alpha   90.00
_cell.angle_beta   90.00
_cell.angle_gamma   90.00
#
_symmetry.space_group_name_H-M   'P 1'
#
loop_
_entity.id
_entity.type
_entity.pdbx_description
1 polymer ?
#
loop_
_entity_poly.entity_id
_entity_poly.type
_entity_poly.pdbx_seq_one_letter_code
_entity_poly.pdbx_strand_id
1 'polypeptide(L)'
;MAKQKLMTPEQVEEVRTKDFFDCILPGVVKFYTDYYICGNSYKCAWAIKSYPPTTDAQALLSQLSDKAGVTLRFFNRLVEPLEQRKIIQDAARKNTMQSTSNDVNETIQASENLQDVVEMLSNLRKNKEPLLHSSIFIELKANSIDNLKELQSEIDMELQRSHIEVDKLMLRQKEGFLSVVPMGSNQFGDQFERVLPASSVANFFPFNFSGKTDPKGLYLGRDKYGTNILVDFDRRAEDKTTSNILILGNSGQGKSYLMKLILTNIRESGKSIIVLDPEHEYEDLCNNLGGCYIDFTTGEHIINPLEPKAWSDGNEDFDKDSPEAFRKATRLSQHISFLKDFFKTYNDDFKQKHIDTIEILLKKLYSRFGIEDNTDFKRLKTTDYPTVQDFYDICEEEFYSYDEHRKYLYTMDILQDICLGINSMCKGAESKYFNGHTNISDDKFLVFGVKGLMDTNKKLKDAMLFNILSYMSNKLLGEGYTAASIDELYLFLTNMTAIEYIRNAMKRVRKKESTVILASQNIEDFLIPGIKELTKPLFGIPTHQFMFNPGQINPKDFMDALQIEPSEYELIKYPERGTCLYRCGNERYLLQVKAPDYKAELFGKAGGR
;
A
#
# COMPACT_ATOMS: atom_id res chain seq x y z
N MET A 1 -58.56 -8.21 40.93
CA MET A 1 -58.95 -9.32 40.03
C MET A 1 -59.92 -8.79 38.98
N ALA A 2 -59.41 -8.40 37.81
CA ALA A 2 -60.25 -8.04 36.67
C ALA A 2 -60.62 -9.34 35.92
N LYS A 3 -61.92 -9.57 35.66
CA LYS A 3 -62.40 -10.74 34.92
C LYS A 3 -61.73 -10.79 33.54
N GLN A 4 -61.01 -11.88 33.24
CA GLN A 4 -60.59 -12.19 31.88
C GLN A 4 -61.83 -12.28 30.98
N LYS A 5 -61.89 -11.44 29.94
CA LYS A 5 -62.84 -11.62 28.84
C LYS A 5 -62.49 -12.94 28.15
N LEU A 6 -63.39 -13.93 28.23
CA LEU A 6 -63.33 -15.13 27.39
C LEU A 6 -63.56 -14.70 25.94
N MET A 7 -62.52 -14.83 25.11
CA MET A 7 -62.61 -14.59 23.67
C MET A 7 -63.42 -15.70 22.99
N THR A 8 -64.19 -15.35 21.97
CA THR A 8 -64.97 -16.32 21.17
C THR A 8 -64.05 -17.18 20.28
N PRO A 9 -64.48 -18.38 19.83
CA PRO A 9 -63.67 -19.24 18.95
C PRO A 9 -63.19 -18.53 17.68
N GLU A 10 -64.01 -17.65 17.11
CA GLU A 10 -63.67 -16.83 15.94
C GLU A 10 -62.56 -15.79 16.23
N GLN A 11 -62.41 -15.32 17.47
CA GLN A 11 -61.30 -14.44 17.89
C GLN A 11 -59.99 -15.20 18.11
N VAL A 12 -60.06 -16.52 18.30
CA VAL A 12 -58.88 -17.41 18.37
C VAL A 12 -58.42 -17.81 16.97
N GLU A 13 -59.31 -17.69 15.97
CA GLU A 13 -59.09 -18.08 14.57
C GLU A 13 -58.74 -16.90 13.64
N GLU A 14 -58.54 -15.69 14.19
CA GLU A 14 -57.78 -14.67 13.47
C GLU A 14 -56.36 -15.23 13.30
N VAL A 15 -55.99 -15.54 12.05
CA VAL A 15 -54.59 -15.78 11.66
C VAL A 15 -53.83 -14.52 12.03
N ARG A 16 -53.33 -14.46 13.27
CA ARG A 16 -52.52 -13.36 13.76
C ARG A 16 -51.22 -13.43 12.97
N THR A 17 -51.17 -12.74 11.85
CA THR A 17 -49.94 -12.48 11.13
C THR A 17 -48.95 -11.91 12.13
N LYS A 18 -47.80 -12.57 12.30
CA LYS A 18 -46.74 -12.11 13.19
C LYS A 18 -46.45 -10.65 12.87
N ASP A 19 -46.55 -9.78 13.86
CA ASP A 19 -46.13 -8.41 13.68
C ASP A 19 -44.58 -8.31 13.71
N PHE A 20 -44.04 -7.13 13.44
CA PHE A 20 -42.59 -6.91 13.46
C PHE A 20 -41.97 -7.33 14.81
N PHE A 21 -42.64 -7.05 15.94
CA PHE A 21 -42.15 -7.40 17.27
C PHE A 21 -42.12 -8.91 17.49
N ASP A 22 -43.17 -9.62 17.08
CA ASP A 22 -43.24 -11.09 17.11
C ASP A 22 -42.10 -11.75 16.29
N CYS A 23 -41.57 -11.05 15.27
CA CYS A 23 -40.47 -11.53 14.44
C CYS A 23 -39.07 -11.26 15.03
N ILE A 24 -38.90 -10.21 15.86
CA ILE A 24 -37.60 -9.82 16.42
C ILE A 24 -37.42 -10.24 17.89
N LEU A 25 -38.47 -10.65 18.58
CA LEU A 25 -38.39 -11.11 19.96
C LEU A 25 -37.58 -12.41 20.06
N PRO A 26 -36.66 -12.53 21.03
CA PRO A 26 -35.91 -13.76 21.23
C PRO A 26 -36.83 -14.90 21.64
N GLY A 27 -36.64 -16.09 21.04
CA GLY A 27 -37.50 -17.24 21.30
C GLY A 27 -37.46 -17.76 22.75
N VAL A 28 -36.38 -17.51 23.49
CA VAL A 28 -36.22 -17.86 24.91
C VAL A 28 -35.40 -16.78 25.61
N VAL A 29 -35.83 -16.38 26.82
CA VAL A 29 -35.00 -15.61 27.75
C VAL A 29 -35.10 -16.23 29.14
N LYS A 30 -33.96 -16.59 29.73
CA LYS A 30 -33.89 -17.14 31.09
C LYS A 30 -32.70 -16.59 31.85
N PHE A 31 -32.95 -16.00 33.02
CA PHE A 31 -31.92 -15.39 33.86
C PHE A 31 -31.44 -16.35 34.94
N TYR A 32 -30.13 -16.35 35.17
CA TYR A 32 -29.45 -17.06 36.26
C TYR A 32 -28.70 -16.05 37.14
N THR A 33 -27.90 -16.56 38.07
CA THR A 33 -27.15 -15.78 39.05
C THR A 33 -26.16 -14.80 38.43
N ASP A 34 -25.44 -15.22 37.41
CA ASP A 34 -24.26 -14.55 36.87
C ASP A 34 -24.24 -14.52 35.32
N TYR A 35 -25.24 -15.14 34.70
CA TYR A 35 -25.45 -15.15 33.26
C TYR A 35 -26.95 -15.27 32.93
N TYR A 36 -27.28 -15.22 31.65
CA TYR A 36 -28.62 -15.47 31.13
C TYR A 36 -28.56 -16.13 29.74
N ILE A 37 -29.63 -16.82 29.38
CA ILE A 37 -29.82 -17.42 28.06
C ILE A 37 -30.74 -16.49 27.28
N CYS A 38 -30.35 -16.12 26.05
CA CYS A 38 -31.14 -15.32 25.14
C CYS A 38 -31.08 -15.94 23.74
N GLY A 39 -32.20 -16.49 23.26
CA GLY A 39 -32.24 -17.33 22.07
C GLY A 39 -31.38 -18.58 22.24
N ASN A 40 -30.42 -18.79 21.34
CA ASN A 40 -29.51 -19.94 21.34
C ASN A 40 -28.12 -19.62 21.91
N SER A 41 -27.99 -18.54 22.68
CA SER A 41 -26.70 -18.09 23.20
C SER A 41 -26.71 -17.89 24.71
N TYR A 42 -25.57 -18.15 25.32
CA TYR A 42 -25.26 -17.86 26.72
C TYR A 42 -24.62 -16.48 26.79
N LYS A 43 -25.10 -15.65 27.70
CA LYS A 43 -24.69 -14.26 27.80
C LYS A 43 -24.52 -13.80 29.25
N CYS A 44 -23.70 -12.78 29.48
CA CYS A 44 -23.70 -12.05 30.75
C CYS A 44 -23.49 -10.57 30.49
N ALA A 45 -23.99 -9.73 31.39
CA ALA A 45 -23.79 -8.29 31.38
C ALA A 45 -22.96 -7.87 32.59
N TRP A 46 -21.93 -7.07 32.36
CA TRP A 46 -21.08 -6.44 33.37
C TRP A 46 -21.17 -4.92 33.28
N ALA A 47 -20.92 -4.23 34.38
CA ALA A 47 -20.87 -2.77 34.44
C ALA A 47 -19.47 -2.31 34.86
N ILE A 48 -18.89 -1.32 34.17
CA ILE A 48 -17.62 -0.73 34.61
C ILE A 48 -17.86 0.12 35.86
N LYS A 49 -17.09 -0.14 36.92
CA LYS A 49 -17.23 0.49 38.24
C LYS A 49 -16.18 1.57 38.49
N SER A 50 -14.95 1.32 38.05
CA SER A 50 -13.83 2.26 38.19
C SER A 50 -12.98 2.26 36.94
N TYR A 51 -12.37 3.41 36.69
CA TYR A 51 -11.52 3.69 35.54
C TYR A 51 -10.11 4.04 36.06
N PRO A 52 -9.05 3.85 35.25
CA PRO A 52 -7.71 4.25 35.65
C PRO A 52 -7.67 5.77 35.95
N PRO A 53 -6.97 6.20 37.01
CA PRO A 53 -6.89 7.62 37.38
C PRO A 53 -6.13 8.45 36.35
N THR A 54 -5.13 7.86 35.71
CA THR A 54 -4.34 8.45 34.62
C THR A 54 -4.03 7.40 33.56
N THR A 55 -3.99 7.80 32.29
CA THR A 55 -3.57 6.91 31.21
C THR A 55 -3.03 7.72 30.03
N ASP A 56 -1.90 7.26 29.49
CA ASP A 56 -1.36 7.74 28.20
C ASP A 56 -1.93 6.91 27.02
N ALA A 57 -2.69 5.86 27.31
CA ALA A 57 -3.29 5.01 26.30
C ALA A 57 -4.51 5.67 25.66
N GLN A 58 -4.57 5.65 24.33
CA GLN A 58 -5.75 6.05 23.56
C GLN A 58 -6.62 4.82 23.25
N ALA A 59 -7.94 4.99 23.24
CA ALA A 59 -8.92 3.91 23.04
C ALA A 59 -8.71 2.71 23.96
N LEU A 60 -8.85 2.96 25.27
CA LEU A 60 -8.62 1.99 26.36
C LEU A 60 -9.45 0.70 26.20
N LEU A 61 -10.59 0.76 25.51
CA LEU A 61 -11.49 -0.37 25.28
C LEU A 61 -11.39 -0.98 23.87
N SER A 62 -10.43 -0.55 23.04
CA SER A 62 -10.25 -1.04 21.66
C SER A 62 -10.02 -2.54 21.57
N GLN A 63 -9.23 -3.12 22.48
CA GLN A 63 -8.97 -4.56 22.47
C GLN A 63 -10.23 -5.38 22.76
N LEU A 64 -11.17 -4.82 23.53
CA LEU A 64 -12.45 -5.46 23.83
C LEU A 64 -13.40 -5.44 22.64
N SER A 65 -13.39 -4.37 21.83
CA SER A 65 -14.31 -4.24 20.69
C SER A 65 -13.99 -5.17 19.53
N ASP A 66 -12.72 -5.53 19.36
CA ASP A 66 -12.29 -6.44 18.29
C ASP A 66 -12.53 -7.92 18.64
N LYS A 67 -12.90 -8.23 19.90
CA LYS A 67 -13.16 -9.60 20.34
C LYS A 67 -14.56 -10.06 19.95
N ALA A 68 -14.60 -11.24 19.33
CA ALA A 68 -15.85 -11.90 18.98
C ALA A 68 -16.67 -12.20 20.25
N GLY A 69 -17.97 -11.87 20.21
CA GLY A 69 -18.88 -12.11 21.32
C GLY A 69 -18.87 -11.04 22.41
N VAL A 70 -18.14 -9.94 22.25
CA VAL A 70 -18.17 -8.79 23.16
C VAL A 70 -18.99 -7.66 22.56
N THR A 71 -19.79 -6.99 23.36
CA THR A 71 -20.53 -5.78 22.95
C THR A 71 -20.45 -4.73 24.05
N LEU A 72 -19.99 -3.54 23.68
CA LEU A 72 -19.87 -2.40 24.59
C LEU A 72 -21.07 -1.46 24.42
N ARG A 73 -21.57 -0.95 25.54
CA ARG A 73 -22.72 -0.04 25.59
C ARG A 73 -22.37 1.18 26.42
N PHE A 74 -22.38 2.34 25.77
CA PHE A 74 -22.03 3.62 26.37
C PHE A 74 -23.30 4.43 26.59
N PHE A 75 -23.52 4.87 27.82
CA PHE A 75 -24.53 5.88 28.14
C PHE A 75 -23.80 7.14 28.56
N ASN A 76 -23.93 8.19 27.75
CA ASN A 76 -23.31 9.48 28.00
C ASN A 76 -24.39 10.57 28.02
N ARG A 77 -24.36 11.42 29.05
CA ARG A 77 -25.19 12.64 29.11
C ARG A 77 -24.37 13.82 29.61
N LEU A 78 -24.65 15.01 29.10
CA LEU A 78 -24.00 16.24 29.54
C LEU A 78 -24.34 16.54 30.99
N VAL A 79 -23.33 16.94 31.77
CA VAL A 79 -23.53 17.51 33.10
C VAL A 79 -24.02 18.95 32.94
N GLU A 80 -25.15 19.28 33.55
CA GLU A 80 -25.69 20.63 33.45
C GLU A 80 -24.84 21.64 34.26
N PRO A 81 -24.80 22.93 33.89
CA PRO A 81 -23.98 23.92 34.59
C PRO A 81 -24.29 24.07 36.10
N LEU A 82 -25.55 23.85 36.50
CA LEU A 82 -25.96 23.89 37.91
C LEU A 82 -25.50 22.63 38.66
N GLU A 83 -25.57 21.47 38.01
CA GLU A 83 -25.12 20.19 38.54
C GLU A 83 -23.60 20.16 38.69
N GLN A 84 -22.88 20.68 37.68
CA GLN A 84 -21.43 20.84 37.71
C GLN A 84 -20.98 21.64 38.93
N ARG A 85 -21.66 22.74 39.27
CA ARG A 85 -21.34 23.54 40.47
C ARG A 85 -21.55 22.75 41.76
N LYS A 86 -22.60 21.93 41.85
CA LYS A 86 -22.87 21.09 43.02
C LYS A 86 -21.81 20.00 43.18
N ILE A 87 -21.48 19.29 42.11
CA ILE A 87 -20.44 18.25 42.09
C ILE A 87 -19.11 18.81 42.62
N ILE A 88 -18.74 20.01 42.19
CA ILE A 88 -17.52 20.68 42.64
C ILE A 88 -17.58 21.03 44.13
N GLN A 89 -18.71 21.54 44.60
CA GLN A 89 -18.89 21.89 46.02
C GLN A 89 -18.87 20.66 46.92
N ASP A 90 -19.50 19.57 46.48
CA ASP A 90 -19.56 18.32 47.23
C ASP A 90 -18.21 17.60 47.25
N ALA A 91 -17.46 17.61 46.13
CA ALA A 91 -16.09 17.10 46.09
C ALA A 91 -15.17 17.88 47.05
N ALA A 92 -15.24 19.22 47.05
CA ALA A 92 -14.47 20.06 47.97
C ALA A 92 -14.84 19.81 49.44
N ARG A 93 -16.13 19.67 49.76
CA ARG A 93 -16.61 19.36 51.12
C ARG A 93 -16.17 17.97 51.58
N LYS A 94 -16.33 16.95 50.74
CA LYS A 94 -15.99 15.55 51.08
C LYS A 94 -14.50 15.41 51.39
N ASN A 95 -13.63 16.04 50.60
CA ASN A 95 -12.20 16.03 50.86
C ASN A 95 -11.81 16.80 52.14
N THR A 96 -12.50 17.92 52.43
CA THR A 96 -12.32 18.67 53.69
C THR A 96 -12.78 17.86 54.92
N MET A 97 -13.77 16.98 54.77
CA MET A 97 -14.20 16.09 55.86
C MET A 97 -13.23 14.91 56.04
N GLN A 98 -12.68 14.35 54.95
CA GLN A 98 -11.67 13.29 55.02
C GLN A 98 -10.32 13.77 55.57
N SER A 99 -9.97 15.05 55.40
CA SER A 99 -8.78 15.64 56.03
C SER A 99 -8.88 15.80 57.56
N THR A 100 -10.03 15.47 58.15
CA THR A 100 -10.28 15.54 59.61
C THR A 100 -10.24 14.15 60.27
N SER A 101 -9.93 13.09 59.51
CA SER A 101 -9.72 11.73 60.03
C SER A 101 -8.36 11.61 60.74
N ASN A 102 -8.27 10.76 61.77
CA ASN A 102 -7.04 10.57 62.57
C ASN A 102 -5.98 9.69 61.86
N ASP A 103 -6.25 9.20 60.66
CA ASP A 103 -5.33 8.36 59.90
C ASP A 103 -4.44 9.20 58.97
N VAL A 104 -3.12 9.08 59.15
CA VAL A 104 -2.10 9.84 58.42
C VAL A 104 -2.09 9.46 56.93
N ASN A 105 -2.41 8.21 56.60
CA ASN A 105 -2.49 7.77 55.20
C ASN A 105 -3.74 8.31 54.50
N GLU A 106 -4.87 8.38 55.20
CA GLU A 106 -6.11 8.96 54.65
C GLU A 106 -6.00 10.46 54.41
N THR A 107 -5.28 11.18 55.27
CA THR A 107 -5.02 12.62 55.13
C THR A 107 -4.07 12.94 53.98
N ILE A 108 -3.04 12.12 53.75
CA ILE A 108 -2.14 12.26 52.59
C ILE A 108 -2.88 11.96 51.28
N GLN A 109 -3.63 10.85 51.20
CA GLN A 109 -4.44 10.51 50.02
C GLN A 109 -5.53 11.55 49.74
N ALA A 110 -6.17 12.11 50.77
CA ALA A 110 -7.15 13.18 50.61
C ALA A 110 -6.51 14.47 50.07
N SER A 111 -5.25 14.75 50.43
CA SER A 111 -4.50 15.92 49.92
C SER A 111 -4.10 15.76 48.45
N GLU A 112 -3.64 14.57 48.04
CA GLU A 112 -3.32 14.28 46.63
C GLU A 112 -4.59 14.32 45.75
N ASN A 113 -5.68 13.66 46.19
CA ASN A 113 -6.97 13.72 45.50
C ASN A 113 -7.51 15.16 45.39
N LEU A 114 -7.24 16.02 46.37
CA LEU A 114 -7.58 17.44 46.30
C LEU A 114 -6.77 18.16 45.23
N GLN A 115 -5.48 17.90 45.17
CA GLN A 115 -4.58 18.49 44.18
C GLN A 115 -5.04 18.14 42.76
N ASP A 116 -5.35 16.86 42.51
CA ASP A 116 -5.83 16.35 41.22
C ASP A 116 -7.19 16.96 40.84
N VAL A 117 -8.12 17.06 41.80
CA VAL A 117 -9.41 17.73 41.58
C VAL A 117 -9.20 19.21 41.26
N VAL A 118 -8.30 19.89 41.95
CA VAL A 118 -7.99 21.31 41.69
C VAL A 118 -7.32 21.50 40.33
N GLU A 119 -6.41 20.61 39.93
CA GLU A 119 -5.75 20.64 38.62
C GLU A 119 -6.74 20.36 37.48
N MET A 120 -7.57 19.32 37.63
CA MET A 120 -8.69 19.03 36.72
C MET A 120 -9.63 20.24 36.60
N LEU A 121 -9.97 20.90 37.71
CA LEU A 121 -10.79 22.12 37.70
C LEU A 121 -10.11 23.31 37.01
N SER A 122 -8.79 23.43 37.16
CA SER A 122 -8.01 24.47 36.51
C SER A 122 -7.97 24.26 34.98
N ASN A 123 -7.86 23.00 34.53
CA ASN A 123 -7.85 22.62 33.12
C ASN A 123 -9.24 22.76 32.47
N LEU A 124 -10.31 22.38 33.19
CA LEU A 124 -11.69 22.60 32.75
C LEU A 124 -12.01 24.10 32.53
N ARG A 125 -11.49 24.99 33.40
CA ARG A 125 -11.66 26.44 33.25
C ARG A 125 -10.85 27.01 32.08
N LYS A 126 -9.66 26.50 31.80
CA LYS A 126 -8.79 26.96 30.70
C LYS A 126 -9.29 26.51 29.33
N ASN A 127 -9.73 25.25 29.21
CA ASN A 127 -10.05 24.62 27.93
C ASN A 127 -11.55 24.63 27.55
N LYS A 128 -12.44 25.09 28.45
CA LYS A 128 -13.92 25.07 28.29
C LYS A 128 -14.47 23.69 27.90
N GLU A 129 -13.84 22.62 28.38
CA GLU A 129 -14.25 21.26 28.07
C GLU A 129 -15.51 20.86 28.88
N PRO A 130 -16.53 20.25 28.25
CA PRO A 130 -17.73 19.80 28.96
C PRO A 130 -17.47 18.54 29.78
N LEU A 131 -18.19 18.41 30.90
CA LEU A 131 -18.24 17.18 31.69
C LEU A 131 -19.42 16.31 31.25
N LEU A 132 -19.21 15.01 31.24
CA LEU A 132 -20.20 13.99 30.89
C LEU A 132 -20.38 13.04 32.07
N HIS A 133 -21.63 12.68 32.36
CA HIS A 133 -21.91 11.43 33.08
C HIS A 133 -21.77 10.29 32.09
N SER A 134 -20.86 9.37 32.37
CA SER A 134 -20.56 8.21 31.52
C SER A 134 -20.73 6.92 32.31
N SER A 135 -21.50 5.98 31.76
CA SER A 135 -21.55 4.60 32.24
C SER A 135 -21.35 3.65 31.06
N ILE A 136 -20.58 2.59 31.29
CA ILE A 136 -20.21 1.63 30.26
C ILE A 136 -20.57 0.22 30.74
N PHE A 137 -21.32 -0.49 29.90
CA PHE A 137 -21.70 -1.87 30.12
C PHE A 137 -21.07 -2.78 29.07
N ILE A 138 -20.73 -3.99 29.47
CA ILE A 138 -20.10 -5.02 28.64
C ILE A 138 -21.06 -6.21 28.59
N GLU A 139 -21.55 -6.57 27.40
CA GLU A 139 -22.25 -7.83 27.16
C GLU A 139 -21.26 -8.84 26.57
N LEU A 140 -21.16 -10.00 27.20
CA LEU A 140 -20.41 -11.14 26.68
C LEU A 140 -21.40 -12.18 26.16
N LYS A 141 -21.08 -12.81 25.03
CA LYS A 141 -21.93 -13.78 24.33
C LYS A 141 -21.10 -14.94 23.81
N ALA A 142 -21.54 -16.16 24.09
CA ALA A 142 -20.98 -17.38 23.54
C ALA A 142 -22.06 -18.42 23.20
N ASN A 143 -21.67 -19.45 22.45
CA ASN A 143 -22.57 -20.53 22.02
C ASN A 143 -22.68 -21.68 23.04
N SER A 144 -21.80 -21.72 24.04
CA SER A 144 -21.82 -22.67 25.15
C SER A 144 -21.46 -21.96 26.46
N ILE A 145 -21.78 -22.59 27.60
CA ILE A 145 -21.44 -22.05 28.91
C ILE A 145 -19.92 -22.07 29.17
N ASP A 146 -19.22 -23.08 28.65
CA ASP A 146 -17.77 -23.21 28.83
C ASP A 146 -17.03 -22.11 28.06
N ASN A 147 -17.42 -21.87 26.80
CA ASN A 147 -16.87 -20.77 26.01
C ASN A 147 -17.21 -19.40 26.62
N LEU A 148 -18.36 -19.26 27.28
CA LEU A 148 -18.68 -18.02 27.99
C LEU A 148 -17.72 -17.80 29.16
N LYS A 149 -17.38 -18.84 29.94
CA LYS A 149 -16.44 -18.74 31.06
C LYS A 149 -15.01 -18.45 30.61
N GLU A 150 -14.58 -19.04 29.49
CA GLU A 150 -13.30 -18.72 28.87
C GLU A 150 -13.24 -17.25 28.46
N LEU A 151 -14.26 -16.77 27.73
CA LEU A 151 -14.38 -15.37 27.34
C LEU A 151 -14.42 -14.44 28.55
N GLN A 152 -15.18 -14.77 29.60
CA GLN A 152 -15.19 -14.01 30.85
C GLN A 152 -13.79 -13.89 31.45
N SER A 153 -13.05 -15.00 31.52
CA SER A 153 -11.69 -15.00 32.11
C SER A 153 -10.71 -14.18 31.28
N GLU A 154 -10.80 -14.25 29.95
CA GLU A 154 -9.99 -13.46 29.03
C GLU A 154 -10.25 -11.95 29.19
N ILE A 155 -11.51 -11.56 29.22
CA ILE A 155 -11.92 -10.15 29.35
C ILE A 155 -11.58 -9.59 30.74
N ASP A 156 -11.75 -10.37 31.80
CA ASP A 156 -11.39 -9.97 33.18
C ASP A 156 -9.88 -9.70 33.28
N MET A 157 -9.03 -10.55 32.68
CA MET A 157 -7.58 -10.34 32.63
C MET A 157 -7.18 -9.08 31.86
N GLU A 158 -7.85 -8.78 30.74
CA GLU A 158 -7.57 -7.60 29.93
C GLU A 158 -7.99 -6.30 30.63
N LEU A 159 -9.16 -6.29 31.26
CA LEU A 159 -9.63 -5.15 32.07
C LEU A 159 -8.72 -4.89 33.26
N GLN A 160 -8.26 -5.94 33.95
CA GLN A 160 -7.31 -5.80 35.06
C GLN A 160 -5.96 -5.20 34.64
N ARG A 161 -5.44 -5.58 33.46
CA ARG A 161 -4.21 -4.98 32.90
C ARG A 161 -4.36 -3.49 32.63
N SER A 162 -5.56 -3.05 32.27
CA SER A 162 -5.90 -1.65 32.03
C SER A 162 -6.35 -0.89 33.30
N HIS A 163 -6.22 -1.52 34.48
CA HIS A 163 -6.69 -0.97 35.77
C HIS A 163 -8.17 -0.55 35.77
N ILE A 164 -9.01 -1.32 35.06
CA ILE A 164 -10.47 -1.15 35.04
C ILE A 164 -11.11 -2.22 35.93
N GLU A 165 -11.96 -1.81 36.87
CA GLU A 165 -12.75 -2.75 37.66
C GLU A 165 -14.19 -2.83 37.13
N VAL A 166 -14.73 -4.05 37.12
CA VAL A 166 -16.11 -4.32 36.71
C VAL A 166 -16.93 -4.94 37.84
N ASP A 167 -18.23 -4.63 37.86
CA ASP A 167 -19.24 -5.37 38.60
C ASP A 167 -19.89 -6.38 37.66
N LYS A 168 -19.84 -7.67 38.05
CA LYS A 168 -20.40 -8.79 37.26
C LYS A 168 -21.94 -8.86 37.36
N LEU A 169 -22.58 -7.93 38.04
CA LEU A 169 -24.04 -7.80 38.20
C LEU A 169 -24.67 -9.10 38.72
N MET A 170 -24.06 -9.69 39.75
CA MET A 170 -24.56 -10.90 40.40
C MET A 170 -26.00 -10.70 40.88
N LEU A 171 -26.87 -11.65 40.55
CA LEU A 171 -28.33 -11.63 40.77
C LEU A 171 -29.09 -10.48 40.07
N ARG A 172 -28.40 -9.68 39.25
CA ARG A 172 -28.94 -8.48 38.56
C ARG A 172 -28.75 -8.53 37.04
N GLN A 173 -28.61 -9.75 36.50
CA GLN A 173 -28.43 -9.99 35.06
C GLN A 173 -29.64 -9.58 34.22
N LYS A 174 -30.83 -9.50 34.82
CA LYS A 174 -32.04 -9.00 34.14
C LYS A 174 -31.94 -7.50 33.84
N GLU A 175 -31.56 -6.71 34.85
CA GLU A 175 -31.30 -5.28 34.72
C GLU A 175 -30.09 -5.04 33.80
N GLY A 176 -29.06 -5.90 33.90
CA GLY A 176 -27.92 -5.93 33.00
C GLY A 176 -28.34 -6.12 31.54
N PHE A 177 -29.14 -7.15 31.24
CA PHE A 177 -29.70 -7.41 29.91
C PHE A 177 -30.47 -6.20 29.36
N LEU A 178 -31.35 -5.60 30.16
CA LEU A 178 -32.10 -4.41 29.77
C LEU A 178 -31.23 -3.17 29.53
N SER A 179 -30.01 -3.14 30.09
CA SER A 179 -29.04 -2.06 29.87
C SER A 179 -28.17 -2.30 28.62
N VAL A 180 -28.04 -3.54 28.14
CA VAL A 180 -27.15 -3.88 27.02
C VAL A 180 -27.84 -4.17 25.68
N VAL A 181 -29.16 -4.36 25.68
CA VAL A 181 -29.91 -4.56 24.43
C VAL A 181 -29.99 -3.27 23.59
N PRO A 182 -30.18 -3.35 22.26
CA PRO A 182 -30.23 -2.17 21.38
C PRO A 182 -31.27 -1.11 21.75
N MET A 183 -32.42 -1.53 22.27
CA MET A 183 -33.49 -0.64 22.73
C MET A 183 -33.47 -0.45 24.26
N GLY A 184 -32.35 -0.83 24.88
CA GLY A 184 -32.16 -0.80 26.31
C GLY A 184 -31.89 0.61 26.83
N SER A 185 -32.09 0.79 28.12
CA SER A 185 -31.72 1.99 28.84
C SER A 185 -30.95 1.60 30.10
N ASN A 186 -30.08 2.50 30.58
CA ASN A 186 -29.33 2.28 31.81
C ASN A 186 -30.30 2.04 33.00
N GLN A 187 -30.49 0.77 33.38
CA GLN A 187 -31.39 0.38 34.48
C GLN A 187 -30.80 0.69 35.86
N PHE A 188 -29.51 1.00 35.92
CA PHE A 188 -28.78 1.24 37.15
C PHE A 188 -28.67 2.74 37.49
N GLY A 189 -29.13 3.61 36.58
CA GLY A 189 -29.07 5.06 36.73
C GLY A 189 -27.68 5.52 37.15
N ASP A 190 -27.64 6.38 38.16
CA ASP A 190 -26.42 7.00 38.68
C ASP A 190 -25.43 6.00 39.33
N GLN A 191 -25.83 4.74 39.61
CA GLN A 191 -25.01 3.78 40.37
C GLN A 191 -23.64 3.49 39.72
N PHE A 192 -23.59 3.44 38.38
CA PHE A 192 -22.37 3.19 37.61
C PHE A 192 -22.00 4.39 36.73
N GLU A 193 -22.65 5.55 36.91
CA GLU A 193 -22.27 6.78 36.22
C GLU A 193 -21.04 7.41 36.89
N ARG A 194 -20.09 7.83 36.07
CA ARG A 194 -18.93 8.62 36.48
C ARG A 194 -18.91 9.94 35.72
N VAL A 195 -18.63 11.02 36.44
CA VAL A 195 -18.44 12.35 35.85
C VAL A 195 -17.02 12.44 35.33
N LEU A 196 -16.86 12.58 34.02
CA LEU A 196 -15.57 12.61 33.34
C LEU A 196 -15.51 13.73 32.29
N PRO A 197 -14.32 14.28 31.99
CA PRO A 197 -14.13 15.17 30.85
C PRO A 197 -14.44 14.48 29.53
N ALA A 198 -14.89 15.25 28.52
CA ALA A 198 -15.25 14.70 27.21
C ALA A 198 -14.09 13.96 26.52
N SER A 199 -12.85 14.44 26.65
CA SER A 199 -11.63 13.80 26.14
C SER A 199 -11.36 12.44 26.79
N SER A 200 -11.57 12.32 28.11
CA SER A 200 -11.47 11.04 28.82
C SER A 200 -12.55 10.06 28.35
N VAL A 201 -13.78 10.54 28.13
CA VAL A 201 -14.86 9.69 27.58
C VAL A 201 -14.54 9.28 26.13
N ALA A 202 -13.98 10.16 25.33
CA ALA A 202 -13.53 9.86 23.97
C ALA A 202 -12.45 8.76 23.95
N ASN A 203 -11.56 8.72 24.96
CA ASN A 203 -10.58 7.65 25.11
C ASN A 203 -11.17 6.28 25.44
N PHE A 204 -12.45 6.18 25.82
CA PHE A 204 -13.13 4.87 25.92
C PHE A 204 -13.73 4.42 24.60
N PHE A 205 -13.85 5.31 23.62
CA PHE A 205 -14.42 4.94 22.34
C PHE A 205 -13.47 3.95 21.63
N PRO A 206 -13.96 2.76 21.24
CA PRO A 206 -13.09 1.67 20.80
C PRO A 206 -12.45 1.89 19.42
N PHE A 207 -12.97 2.83 18.62
CA PHE A 207 -12.54 3.06 17.25
C PHE A 207 -11.47 4.16 17.19
N ASN A 208 -10.20 3.78 17.39
CA ASN A 208 -9.04 4.68 17.20
C ASN A 208 -8.10 4.20 16.08
N PHE A 209 -8.55 3.27 15.25
CA PHE A 209 -7.78 2.75 14.14
C PHE A 209 -8.29 3.29 12.81
N SER A 210 -7.36 3.72 11.96
CA SER A 210 -7.62 3.91 10.54
C SER A 210 -7.45 2.55 9.84
N GLY A 211 -8.56 2.01 9.33
CA GLY A 211 -8.56 0.81 8.52
C GLY A 211 -8.67 1.13 7.04
N LYS A 212 -8.13 0.25 6.20
CA LYS A 212 -8.42 0.24 4.77
C LYS A 212 -8.98 -1.11 4.39
N THR A 213 -10.21 -1.13 3.93
CA THR A 213 -10.88 -2.36 3.51
C THR A 213 -11.51 -2.10 2.15
N ASP A 214 -10.69 -2.12 1.10
CA ASP A 214 -11.21 -2.06 -0.26
C ASP A 214 -12.02 -3.34 -0.55
N PRO A 215 -13.20 -3.26 -1.21
CA PRO A 215 -14.07 -4.42 -1.43
C PRO A 215 -13.41 -5.60 -2.18
N LYS A 216 -12.44 -5.30 -3.05
CA LYS A 216 -11.62 -6.26 -3.80
C LYS A 216 -10.14 -6.20 -3.37
N GLY A 217 -9.89 -5.72 -2.16
CA GLY A 217 -8.54 -5.44 -1.68
C GLY A 217 -7.75 -6.70 -1.39
N LEU A 218 -6.47 -6.66 -1.76
CA LEU A 218 -5.47 -7.68 -1.45
C LEU A 218 -4.81 -7.31 -0.11
N TYR A 219 -4.56 -8.32 0.72
CA TYR A 219 -3.98 -8.12 2.05
C TYR A 219 -2.50 -7.72 1.96
N LEU A 220 -2.14 -6.60 2.60
CA LEU A 220 -0.75 -6.14 2.73
C LEU A 220 -0.20 -6.23 4.15
N GLY A 221 -1.08 -6.28 5.16
CA GLY A 221 -0.70 -6.27 6.56
C GLY A 221 -1.77 -5.63 7.44
N ARG A 222 -1.33 -5.01 8.53
CA ARG A 222 -2.20 -4.31 9.47
C ARG A 222 -1.71 -2.90 9.69
N ASP A 223 -2.62 -1.98 9.92
CA ASP A 223 -2.27 -0.72 10.55
C ASP A 223 -1.66 -1.02 11.92
N LYS A 224 -0.65 -0.25 12.33
CA LYS A 224 0.07 -0.45 13.60
C LYS A 224 -0.88 -0.42 14.80
N TYR A 225 -2.01 0.28 14.66
CA TYR A 225 -3.04 0.41 15.68
C TYR A 225 -4.22 -0.57 15.52
N GLY A 226 -4.17 -1.49 14.55
CA GLY A 226 -4.94 -2.74 14.62
C GLY A 226 -5.45 -3.29 13.29
N THR A 227 -6.22 -2.49 12.53
CA THR A 227 -7.04 -3.03 11.43
C THR A 227 -6.25 -3.55 10.24
N ASN A 228 -6.78 -4.58 9.59
CA ASN A 228 -6.21 -5.07 8.33
C ASN A 228 -6.21 -3.96 7.26
N ILE A 229 -5.16 -3.94 6.45
CA ILE A 229 -5.03 -3.08 5.28
C ILE A 229 -5.21 -3.96 4.03
N LEU A 230 -6.41 -3.90 3.46
CA LEU A 230 -6.77 -4.52 2.18
C LEU A 230 -6.80 -3.45 1.10
N VAL A 231 -5.94 -3.60 0.09
CA VAL A 231 -5.73 -2.61 -0.95
C VAL A 231 -6.06 -3.18 -2.31
N ASP A 232 -6.92 -2.49 -3.04
CA ASP A 232 -7.12 -2.70 -4.47
C ASP A 232 -6.33 -1.62 -5.22
N PHE A 233 -5.18 -2.01 -5.79
CA PHE A 233 -4.31 -1.10 -6.55
C PHE A 233 -4.95 -0.60 -7.85
N ASP A 234 -5.98 -1.29 -8.35
CA ASP A 234 -6.69 -0.90 -9.57
C ASP A 234 -7.95 -0.07 -9.29
N ARG A 235 -8.30 0.12 -8.02
CA ARG A 235 -9.43 0.95 -7.63
C ARG A 235 -9.23 2.39 -8.09
N ARG A 236 -10.22 2.91 -8.80
CA ARG A 236 -10.29 4.33 -9.22
C ARG A 236 -11.23 5.11 -8.33
N ALA A 237 -10.79 6.29 -7.92
CA ALA A 237 -11.56 7.26 -7.15
C ALA A 237 -11.09 8.68 -7.52
N GLU A 238 -11.76 9.72 -7.00
CA GLU A 238 -11.37 11.12 -7.26
C GLU A 238 -9.91 11.41 -6.90
N ASP A 239 -9.41 10.80 -5.83
CA ASP A 239 -8.04 10.92 -5.33
C ASP A 239 -7.11 9.78 -5.78
N LYS A 240 -7.62 8.79 -6.51
CA LYS A 240 -6.89 7.58 -6.95
C LYS A 240 -6.95 7.42 -8.46
N THR A 241 -5.96 8.02 -9.13
CA THR A 241 -5.96 8.20 -10.58
C THR A 241 -5.09 7.22 -11.34
N THR A 242 -4.16 6.54 -10.65
CA THR A 242 -3.24 5.55 -11.24
C THR A 242 -3.10 4.32 -10.33
N SER A 243 -2.68 3.19 -10.88
CA SER A 243 -2.30 2.01 -10.08
C SER A 243 -0.83 2.01 -9.69
N ASN A 244 -0.05 3.04 -10.07
CA ASN A 244 1.40 3.03 -9.90
C ASN A 244 1.79 3.05 -8.42
N ILE A 245 2.87 2.33 -8.12
CA ILE A 245 3.35 2.10 -6.76
C ILE A 245 4.78 2.64 -6.62
N LEU A 246 5.05 3.34 -5.52
CA LEU A 246 6.38 3.78 -5.11
C LEU A 246 6.74 3.16 -3.77
N ILE A 247 7.93 2.57 -3.66
CA ILE A 247 8.46 2.00 -2.42
C ILE A 247 9.81 2.64 -2.12
N LEU A 248 9.91 3.38 -1.03
CA LEU A 248 11.13 4.07 -0.61
C LEU A 248 11.53 3.61 0.79
N GLY A 249 12.83 3.46 1.03
CA GLY A 249 13.32 2.99 2.32
C GLY A 249 14.76 2.55 2.30
N ASN A 250 15.50 2.83 3.37
CA ASN A 250 16.87 2.36 3.50
C ASN A 250 16.95 0.80 3.51
N SER A 251 18.14 0.27 3.24
CA SER A 251 18.40 -1.18 3.21
C SER A 251 17.95 -1.86 4.51
N GLY A 252 17.38 -3.06 4.39
CA GLY A 252 16.97 -3.88 5.53
C GLY A 252 15.64 -3.50 6.20
N GLN A 253 14.94 -2.47 5.74
CA GLN A 253 13.68 -2.02 6.36
C GLN A 253 12.43 -2.85 5.96
N GLY A 254 12.53 -3.72 4.95
CA GLY A 254 11.41 -4.56 4.49
C GLY A 254 10.83 -4.19 3.12
N LYS A 255 11.54 -3.38 2.31
CA LYS A 255 11.15 -3.05 0.92
C LYS A 255 10.91 -4.30 0.07
N SER A 256 11.91 -5.18 -0.02
CA SER A 256 11.84 -6.40 -0.83
C SER A 256 10.74 -7.33 -0.33
N TYR A 257 10.55 -7.44 0.99
CA TYR A 257 9.46 -8.23 1.58
C TYR A 257 8.08 -7.70 1.15
N LEU A 258 7.87 -6.38 1.20
CA LEU A 258 6.65 -5.76 0.69
C LEU A 258 6.50 -5.95 -0.82
N MET A 259 7.58 -5.77 -1.58
CA MET A 259 7.59 -5.96 -3.03
C MET A 259 7.16 -7.38 -3.40
N LYS A 260 7.74 -8.40 -2.77
CA LYS A 260 7.38 -9.82 -2.99
C LYS A 260 5.91 -10.08 -2.67
N LEU A 261 5.38 -9.51 -1.59
CA LEU A 261 3.95 -9.59 -1.27
C LEU A 261 3.08 -8.94 -2.34
N ILE A 262 3.43 -7.73 -2.80
CA ILE A 262 2.71 -7.02 -3.86
C ILE A 262 2.74 -7.82 -5.17
N LEU A 263 3.90 -8.31 -5.59
CA LEU A 263 4.06 -9.12 -6.81
C LEU A 263 3.24 -10.42 -6.73
N THR A 264 3.28 -11.11 -5.59
CA THR A 264 2.47 -12.32 -5.37
C THR A 264 0.98 -12.00 -5.48
N ASN A 265 0.53 -10.92 -4.83
CA ASN A 265 -0.86 -10.45 -4.87
C ASN A 265 -1.30 -10.08 -6.31
N ILE A 266 -0.44 -9.40 -7.07
CA ILE A 266 -0.70 -9.05 -8.48
C ILE A 266 -0.76 -10.30 -9.36
N ARG A 267 0.07 -11.31 -9.08
CA ARG A 267 0.06 -12.57 -9.82
C ARG A 267 -1.27 -13.30 -9.61
N GLU A 268 -1.75 -13.32 -8.37
CA GLU A 268 -3.05 -13.90 -8.00
C GLU A 268 -4.23 -13.19 -8.66
N SER A 269 -4.14 -11.88 -8.91
CA SER A 269 -5.18 -11.15 -9.64
C SER A 269 -5.22 -11.47 -11.14
N GLY A 270 -4.20 -12.17 -11.66
CA GLY A 270 -4.12 -12.66 -13.02
C GLY A 270 -3.28 -11.81 -13.97
N LYS A 271 -2.68 -10.70 -13.50
CA LYS A 271 -1.81 -9.86 -14.32
C LYS A 271 -0.48 -10.57 -14.63
N SER A 272 0.07 -10.25 -15.80
CA SER A 272 1.46 -10.61 -16.10
C SER A 272 2.41 -9.73 -15.31
N ILE A 273 3.57 -10.26 -14.94
CA ILE A 273 4.57 -9.57 -14.13
C ILE A 273 5.92 -9.59 -14.82
N ILE A 274 6.61 -8.46 -14.80
CA ILE A 274 7.98 -8.32 -15.27
C ILE A 274 8.78 -7.56 -14.21
N VAL A 275 9.88 -8.14 -13.74
CA VAL A 275 10.72 -7.55 -12.69
C VAL A 275 12.12 -7.33 -13.23
N LEU A 276 12.69 -6.16 -12.95
CA LEU A 276 14.13 -5.94 -13.05
C LEU A 276 14.74 -6.18 -11.66
N ASP A 277 15.61 -7.20 -11.57
CA ASP A 277 16.22 -7.66 -10.33
C ASP A 277 17.75 -7.45 -10.39
N PRO A 278 18.26 -6.33 -9.85
CA PRO A 278 19.69 -6.06 -9.80
C PRO A 278 20.43 -6.82 -8.71
N GLU A 279 19.75 -7.39 -7.72
CA GLU A 279 20.38 -7.97 -6.52
C GLU A 279 20.29 -9.51 -6.43
N HIS A 280 19.53 -10.16 -7.34
CA HIS A 280 19.14 -11.58 -7.28
C HIS A 280 18.27 -11.90 -6.05
N GLU A 281 17.28 -11.06 -5.76
CA GLU A 281 16.36 -11.28 -4.64
C GLU A 281 15.05 -11.98 -5.03
N TYR A 282 14.69 -12.01 -6.32
CA TYR A 282 13.38 -12.46 -6.78
C TYR A 282 13.40 -13.82 -7.51
N GLU A 283 14.57 -14.47 -7.64
CA GLU A 283 14.72 -15.77 -8.30
C GLU A 283 13.86 -16.87 -7.64
N ASP A 284 13.98 -17.03 -6.32
CA ASP A 284 13.18 -18.00 -5.56
C ASP A 284 11.66 -17.76 -5.75
N LEU A 285 11.23 -16.50 -5.67
CA LEU A 285 9.83 -16.12 -5.87
C LEU A 285 9.35 -16.47 -7.28
N CYS A 286 10.17 -16.17 -8.29
CA CYS A 286 9.88 -16.47 -9.68
C CYS A 286 9.66 -17.97 -9.89
N ASN A 287 10.61 -18.79 -9.42
CA ASN A 287 10.55 -20.24 -9.54
C ASN A 287 9.34 -20.82 -8.80
N ASN A 288 9.06 -20.35 -7.58
CA ASN A 288 7.92 -20.82 -6.77
C ASN A 288 6.56 -20.44 -7.35
N LEU A 289 6.47 -19.34 -8.11
CA LEU A 289 5.25 -18.92 -8.80
C LEU A 289 5.18 -19.42 -10.25
N GLY A 290 6.08 -20.33 -10.65
CA GLY A 290 6.12 -20.94 -11.97
C GLY A 290 6.40 -19.95 -13.10
N GLY A 291 7.23 -18.94 -12.82
CA GLY A 291 7.71 -17.96 -13.80
C GLY A 291 9.04 -18.36 -14.43
N CYS A 292 9.62 -17.43 -15.18
CA CYS A 292 10.90 -17.56 -15.85
C CYS A 292 11.89 -16.50 -15.35
N TYR A 293 12.93 -16.98 -14.67
CA TYR A 293 14.09 -16.18 -14.30
C TYR A 293 15.10 -16.16 -15.45
N ILE A 294 15.53 -14.97 -15.84
CA ILE A 294 16.47 -14.74 -16.95
C ILE A 294 17.71 -14.04 -16.39
N ASP A 295 18.84 -14.73 -16.42
CA ASP A 295 20.14 -14.11 -16.18
C ASP A 295 20.72 -13.58 -17.50
N PHE A 296 20.71 -12.26 -17.64
CA PHE A 296 21.20 -11.59 -18.85
C PHE A 296 22.72 -11.69 -19.05
N THR A 297 23.48 -12.07 -18.04
CA THR A 297 24.95 -12.13 -18.13
C THR A 297 25.43 -13.36 -18.92
N THR A 298 24.62 -14.42 -18.92
CA THR A 298 24.89 -15.68 -19.63
C THR A 298 24.94 -15.50 -21.15
N GLY A 299 24.11 -14.59 -21.70
CA GLY A 299 23.90 -14.44 -23.14
C GLY A 299 23.02 -15.54 -23.75
N GLU A 300 22.39 -16.40 -22.94
CA GLU A 300 21.45 -17.43 -23.42
C GLU A 300 20.13 -16.80 -23.87
N HIS A 301 19.71 -15.73 -23.21
CA HIS A 301 18.51 -14.99 -23.52
C HIS A 301 18.83 -13.65 -24.18
N ILE A 302 18.18 -13.38 -25.30
CA ILE A 302 18.38 -12.19 -26.11
C ILE A 302 17.04 -11.46 -26.21
N ILE A 303 17.07 -10.13 -26.07
CA ILE A 303 16.01 -9.24 -26.50
C ILE A 303 16.53 -8.54 -27.75
N ASN A 304 15.95 -8.83 -28.92
CA ASN A 304 16.36 -8.19 -30.16
C ASN A 304 15.98 -6.69 -30.11
N PRO A 305 16.95 -5.75 -30.13
CA PRO A 305 16.65 -4.33 -30.12
C PRO A 305 15.87 -3.89 -31.38
N LEU A 306 16.06 -4.57 -32.51
CA LEU A 306 15.43 -4.24 -33.78
C LEU A 306 14.02 -4.83 -33.95
N GLU A 307 13.51 -5.57 -32.96
CA GLU A 307 12.12 -6.01 -32.98
C GLU A 307 11.19 -4.84 -32.53
N PRO A 308 10.27 -4.36 -33.39
CA PRO A 308 9.46 -3.17 -33.11
C PRO A 308 8.62 -3.23 -31.84
N LYS A 309 8.82 -2.27 -30.93
CA LYS A 309 8.08 -2.13 -29.66
C LYS A 309 7.01 -1.04 -29.75
N ALA A 310 5.91 -1.22 -29.01
CA ALA A 310 4.84 -0.23 -28.91
C ALA A 310 5.07 0.71 -27.71
N TRP A 311 4.92 2.01 -27.94
CA TRP A 311 5.13 3.07 -26.95
C TRP A 311 3.88 3.92 -26.69
N SER A 312 2.96 3.96 -27.65
CA SER A 312 1.64 4.58 -27.50
C SER A 312 0.63 4.02 -28.52
N ASP A 313 -0.65 4.27 -28.29
CA ASP A 313 -1.74 3.91 -29.23
C ASP A 313 -1.95 4.96 -30.35
N GLY A 314 -1.04 5.94 -30.50
CA GLY A 314 -1.06 6.93 -31.59
C GLY A 314 -2.11 8.05 -31.48
N ASN A 315 -3.10 7.95 -30.58
CA ASN A 315 -4.21 8.90 -30.42
C ASN A 315 -4.16 9.68 -29.09
N GLU A 316 -3.00 10.22 -28.72
CA GLU A 316 -2.83 10.93 -27.44
C GLU A 316 -2.27 12.35 -27.63
N ASP A 317 -2.69 13.27 -26.77
CA ASP A 317 -2.01 14.56 -26.62
C ASP A 317 -0.68 14.36 -25.88
N PHE A 318 0.43 14.69 -26.55
CA PHE A 318 1.77 14.52 -26.00
C PHE A 318 2.34 15.84 -25.50
N ASP A 319 2.94 15.83 -24.30
CA ASP A 319 3.79 16.93 -23.84
C ASP A 319 4.94 17.11 -24.85
N LYS A 320 5.30 18.37 -25.16
CA LYS A 320 6.41 18.68 -26.09
C LYS A 320 7.74 18.03 -25.68
N ASP A 321 7.91 17.80 -24.38
CA ASP A 321 9.10 17.22 -23.75
C ASP A 321 9.03 15.69 -23.62
N SER A 322 8.03 15.03 -24.24
CA SER A 322 7.99 13.56 -24.31
C SER A 322 9.02 13.05 -25.34
N PRO A 323 9.68 11.89 -25.09
CA PRO A 323 10.56 11.28 -26.08
C PRO A 323 9.87 11.08 -27.42
N GLU A 324 10.63 11.18 -28.51
CA GLU A 324 10.09 11.10 -29.88
C GLU A 324 9.34 9.79 -30.12
N ALA A 325 9.80 8.68 -29.51
CA ALA A 325 9.16 7.37 -29.58
C ALA A 325 7.70 7.37 -29.12
N PHE A 326 7.31 8.22 -28.15
CA PHE A 326 5.91 8.27 -27.71
C PHE A 326 5.04 9.06 -28.69
N ARG A 327 5.61 10.08 -29.35
CA ARG A 327 4.89 11.09 -30.16
C ARG A 327 4.58 10.65 -31.59
N LYS A 328 5.23 9.59 -32.09
CA LYS A 328 5.01 9.10 -33.46
C LYS A 328 3.69 8.33 -33.56
N ALA A 329 3.04 8.48 -34.71
CA ALA A 329 1.73 7.87 -34.97
C ALA A 329 1.82 6.36 -35.23
N THR A 330 2.85 5.90 -35.93
CA THR A 330 2.97 4.50 -36.36
C THR A 330 3.97 3.74 -35.49
N ARG A 331 3.71 2.46 -35.22
CA ARG A 331 4.59 1.62 -34.38
C ARG A 331 6.04 1.56 -34.89
N LEU A 332 6.22 1.48 -36.21
CA LEU A 332 7.57 1.47 -36.80
C LEU A 332 8.29 2.79 -36.55
N SER A 333 7.63 3.93 -36.77
CA SER A 333 8.23 5.24 -36.51
C SER A 333 8.53 5.46 -35.02
N GLN A 334 7.65 5.01 -34.11
CA GLN A 334 7.91 5.02 -32.67
C GLN A 334 9.18 4.23 -32.35
N HIS A 335 9.30 3.02 -32.91
CA HIS A 335 10.44 2.15 -32.69
C HIS A 335 11.74 2.68 -33.27
N ILE A 336 11.72 3.27 -34.46
CA ILE A 336 12.90 3.92 -35.06
C ILE A 336 13.37 5.08 -34.17
N SER A 337 12.46 5.88 -33.63
CA SER A 337 12.80 6.92 -32.66
C SER A 337 13.42 6.35 -31.38
N PHE A 338 12.91 5.22 -30.85
CA PHE A 338 13.54 4.51 -29.74
C PHE A 338 14.94 4.03 -30.11
N LEU A 339 15.14 3.47 -31.32
CA LEU A 339 16.44 2.99 -31.77
C LEU A 339 17.48 4.12 -31.87
N LYS A 340 17.07 5.33 -32.27
CA LYS A 340 17.95 6.51 -32.26
C LYS A 340 18.46 6.80 -30.84
N ASP A 341 17.57 6.77 -29.85
CA ASP A 341 17.92 6.96 -28.44
C ASP A 341 18.79 5.80 -27.93
N PHE A 342 18.50 4.57 -28.36
CA PHE A 342 19.24 3.36 -27.99
C PHE A 342 20.68 3.39 -28.51
N PHE A 343 20.89 3.66 -29.80
CA PHE A 343 22.23 3.74 -30.38
C PHE A 343 23.03 4.90 -29.80
N LYS A 344 22.39 6.02 -29.47
CA LYS A 344 23.03 7.13 -28.76
C LYS A 344 23.44 6.75 -27.34
N THR A 345 22.60 5.99 -26.62
CA THR A 345 22.91 5.46 -25.29
C THR A 345 24.08 4.47 -25.34
N TYR A 346 24.11 3.62 -26.36
CA TYR A 346 25.16 2.62 -26.52
C TYR A 346 26.51 3.26 -26.90
N ASN A 347 26.50 4.30 -27.73
CA ASN A 347 27.71 5.01 -28.10
C ASN A 347 27.55 6.54 -28.05
N ASP A 348 28.05 7.13 -26.96
CA ASP A 348 28.05 8.59 -26.73
C ASP A 348 28.77 9.41 -27.83
N ASP A 349 29.63 8.78 -28.63
CA ASP A 349 30.37 9.44 -29.71
C ASP A 349 29.48 9.71 -30.95
N PHE A 350 28.30 9.09 -31.04
CA PHE A 350 27.35 9.33 -32.12
C PHE A 350 26.71 10.72 -32.02
N LYS A 351 27.12 11.59 -32.94
CA LYS A 351 26.55 12.94 -33.10
C LYS A 351 25.25 12.88 -33.89
N GLN A 352 24.55 14.01 -33.97
CA GLN A 352 23.27 14.11 -34.68
C GLN A 352 23.32 13.55 -36.11
N LYS A 353 24.39 13.83 -36.87
CA LYS A 353 24.55 13.30 -38.23
C LYS A 353 24.67 11.77 -38.29
N HIS A 354 25.33 11.15 -37.30
CA HIS A 354 25.42 9.69 -37.20
C HIS A 354 24.02 9.11 -36.93
N ILE A 355 23.27 9.70 -36.00
CA ILE A 355 21.91 9.28 -35.65
C ILE A 355 20.94 9.44 -36.83
N ASP A 356 21.02 10.55 -37.58
CA ASP A 356 20.20 10.77 -38.78
C ASP A 356 20.54 9.76 -39.88
N THR A 357 21.82 9.39 -40.02
CA THR A 357 22.27 8.36 -40.97
C THR A 357 21.76 6.97 -40.54
N ILE A 358 21.85 6.63 -39.26
CA ILE A 358 21.27 5.40 -38.69
C ILE A 358 19.77 5.34 -38.97
N GLU A 359 19.03 6.44 -38.82
CA GLU A 359 17.59 6.48 -39.14
C GLU A 359 17.31 6.11 -40.62
N ILE A 360 18.11 6.63 -41.56
CA ILE A 360 17.98 6.31 -42.99
C ILE A 360 18.25 4.83 -43.24
N LEU A 361 19.33 4.29 -42.65
CA LEU A 361 19.73 2.89 -42.81
C LEU A 361 18.71 1.94 -42.17
N LEU A 362 18.14 2.28 -41.02
CA LEU A 362 17.07 1.51 -40.38
C LEU A 362 15.81 1.46 -41.24
N LYS A 363 15.39 2.59 -41.85
CA LYS A 363 14.26 2.58 -42.79
C LYS A 363 14.51 1.64 -43.96
N LYS A 364 15.73 1.69 -44.52
CA LYS A 364 16.14 0.78 -45.60
C LYS A 364 16.13 -0.69 -45.16
N LEU A 365 16.59 -0.99 -43.94
CA LEU A 365 16.54 -2.33 -43.35
C LEU A 365 15.11 -2.84 -43.25
N TYR A 366 14.21 -2.11 -42.60
CA TYR A 366 12.84 -2.56 -42.42
C TYR A 366 12.11 -2.73 -43.76
N SER A 367 12.31 -1.84 -44.73
CA SER A 367 11.77 -2.01 -46.09
C SER A 367 12.30 -3.30 -46.77
N ARG A 368 13.57 -3.67 -46.57
CA ARG A 368 14.14 -4.92 -47.10
C ARG A 368 13.46 -6.16 -46.49
N PHE A 369 13.00 -6.07 -45.25
CA PHE A 369 12.24 -7.11 -44.56
C PHE A 369 10.73 -7.02 -44.79
N GLY A 370 10.24 -6.11 -45.64
CA GLY A 370 8.81 -5.92 -45.89
C GLY A 370 8.04 -5.33 -44.72
N ILE A 371 8.74 -4.63 -43.81
CA ILE A 371 8.17 -3.96 -42.64
C ILE A 371 8.06 -2.46 -42.95
N GLU A 372 6.82 -1.98 -42.99
CA GLU A 372 6.45 -0.60 -43.27
C GLU A 372 5.49 -0.07 -42.19
N ASP A 373 5.11 1.19 -42.29
CA ASP A 373 4.22 1.85 -41.32
C ASP A 373 2.82 1.23 -41.23
N ASN A 374 2.36 0.55 -42.28
CA ASN A 374 1.06 -0.12 -42.36
C ASN A 374 1.11 -1.63 -42.01
N THR A 375 2.28 -2.15 -41.62
CA THR A 375 2.47 -3.58 -41.32
C THR A 375 1.62 -4.03 -40.14
N ASP A 376 0.94 -5.17 -40.30
CA ASP A 376 0.22 -5.83 -39.21
C ASP A 376 1.19 -6.66 -38.35
N PHE A 377 1.76 -6.01 -37.34
CA PHE A 377 2.73 -6.62 -36.40
C PHE A 377 2.18 -7.83 -35.64
N LYS A 378 0.86 -8.05 -35.60
CA LYS A 378 0.28 -9.23 -34.92
C LYS A 378 0.50 -10.54 -35.69
N ARG A 379 0.82 -10.45 -36.99
CA ARG A 379 1.05 -11.62 -37.86
C ARG A 379 2.51 -12.08 -37.90
N LEU A 380 3.42 -11.22 -37.46
CA LEU A 380 4.85 -11.48 -37.49
C LEU A 380 5.28 -12.25 -36.24
N LYS A 381 6.18 -13.21 -36.44
CA LYS A 381 6.89 -13.94 -35.38
C LYS A 381 8.19 -13.21 -35.04
N THR A 382 8.79 -13.55 -33.90
CA THR A 382 10.08 -12.98 -33.47
C THR A 382 11.21 -13.22 -34.48
N THR A 383 11.13 -14.31 -35.25
CA THR A 383 12.07 -14.67 -36.33
C THR A 383 11.89 -13.87 -37.62
N ASP A 384 10.78 -13.17 -37.80
CA ASP A 384 10.49 -12.41 -39.02
C ASP A 384 11.12 -11.01 -38.99
N TYR A 385 11.62 -10.58 -37.83
CA TYR A 385 12.25 -9.28 -37.64
C TYR A 385 13.76 -9.33 -37.91
N PRO A 386 14.34 -8.24 -38.43
CA PRO A 386 15.78 -8.15 -38.64
C PRO A 386 16.54 -8.19 -37.31
N THR A 387 17.78 -8.68 -37.36
CA THR A 387 18.73 -8.73 -36.23
C THR A 387 19.79 -7.64 -36.36
N VAL A 388 20.59 -7.46 -35.30
CA VAL A 388 21.72 -6.52 -35.33
C VAL A 388 22.73 -6.91 -36.42
N GLN A 389 22.85 -8.21 -36.74
CA GLN A 389 23.64 -8.68 -37.89
C GLN A 389 23.14 -8.07 -39.20
N ASP A 390 21.84 -8.16 -39.47
CA ASP A 390 21.24 -7.64 -40.72
C ASP A 390 21.45 -6.12 -40.85
N PHE A 391 21.37 -5.40 -39.73
CA PHE A 391 21.65 -3.96 -39.72
C PHE A 391 23.12 -3.65 -40.00
N TYR A 392 24.04 -4.40 -39.38
CA TYR A 392 25.47 -4.24 -39.63
C TYR A 392 25.80 -4.50 -41.10
N ASP A 393 25.25 -5.56 -41.67
CA ASP A 393 25.50 -5.95 -43.06
C ASP A 393 25.03 -4.85 -44.03
N ILE A 394 23.89 -4.19 -43.74
CA ILE A 394 23.47 -3.01 -44.52
C ILE A 394 24.43 -1.84 -44.38
N CYS A 395 24.94 -1.56 -43.18
CA CYS A 395 25.91 -0.49 -42.97
C CYS A 395 27.22 -0.78 -43.74
N GLU A 396 27.67 -2.02 -43.72
CA GLU A 396 28.87 -2.50 -44.40
C GLU A 396 28.70 -2.50 -45.94
N GLU A 397 27.57 -2.95 -46.45
CA GLU A 397 27.19 -2.85 -47.86
C GLU A 397 27.20 -1.40 -48.36
N GLU A 398 26.60 -0.47 -47.61
CA GLU A 398 26.59 0.95 -47.95
C GLU A 398 27.97 1.59 -47.90
N PHE A 399 28.80 1.17 -46.94
CA PHE A 399 30.18 1.64 -46.85
C PHE A 399 31.02 1.18 -48.05
N TYR A 400 30.94 -0.10 -48.43
CA TYR A 400 31.72 -0.63 -49.55
C TYR A 400 31.20 -0.19 -50.92
N SER A 401 29.90 0.10 -51.05
CA SER A 401 29.30 0.61 -52.29
C SER A 401 29.31 2.15 -52.37
N TYR A 402 29.89 2.84 -51.39
CA TYR A 402 30.00 4.28 -51.38
C TYR A 402 30.86 4.76 -52.56
N ASP A 403 30.33 5.75 -53.28
CA ASP A 403 30.94 6.34 -54.47
C ASP A 403 30.90 7.87 -54.32
N GLU A 404 32.07 8.50 -54.19
CA GLU A 404 32.19 9.95 -54.02
C GLU A 404 31.55 10.76 -55.15
N HIS A 405 31.36 10.15 -56.33
CA HIS A 405 30.73 10.81 -57.48
C HIS A 405 29.19 10.81 -57.41
N ARG A 406 28.59 10.04 -56.50
CA ARG A 406 27.14 10.02 -56.27
C ARG A 406 26.75 10.96 -55.13
N LYS A 407 25.54 11.50 -55.21
CA LYS A 407 25.00 12.40 -54.17
C LYS A 407 24.36 11.59 -53.04
N TYR A 408 25.17 11.18 -52.07
CA TYR A 408 24.69 10.59 -50.81
C TYR A 408 24.30 11.67 -49.80
N LEU A 409 23.36 11.33 -48.89
CA LEU A 409 22.96 12.21 -47.76
C LEU A 409 23.95 12.11 -46.57
N TYR A 410 24.80 11.09 -46.57
CA TYR A 410 25.82 10.80 -45.57
C TYR A 410 27.19 10.72 -46.23
N THR A 411 28.25 10.84 -45.43
CA THR A 411 29.65 10.72 -45.90
C THR A 411 30.21 9.34 -45.59
N MET A 412 31.28 8.96 -46.31
CA MET A 412 32.02 7.72 -46.06
C MET A 412 32.51 7.62 -44.61
N ASP A 413 33.05 8.71 -44.05
CA ASP A 413 33.53 8.76 -42.67
C ASP A 413 32.42 8.43 -41.65
N ILE A 414 31.19 8.93 -41.87
CA ILE A 414 30.06 8.66 -40.98
C ILE A 414 29.68 7.18 -41.04
N LEU A 415 29.67 6.57 -42.23
CA LEU A 415 29.41 5.14 -42.38
C LEU A 415 30.49 4.30 -41.69
N GLN A 416 31.75 4.69 -41.82
CA GLN A 416 32.87 4.05 -41.13
C GLN A 416 32.71 4.12 -39.62
N ASP A 417 32.43 5.31 -39.08
CA ASP A 417 32.19 5.54 -37.66
C ASP A 417 31.03 4.70 -37.12
N ILE A 418 29.92 4.60 -37.88
CA ILE A 418 28.78 3.78 -37.52
C ILE A 418 29.19 2.30 -37.48
N CYS A 419 29.81 1.79 -38.55
CA CYS A 419 30.26 0.39 -38.62
C CYS A 419 31.19 0.03 -37.46
N LEU A 420 32.16 0.90 -37.14
CA LEU A 420 33.06 0.72 -36.00
C LEU A 420 32.30 0.76 -34.67
N GLY A 421 31.39 1.73 -34.52
CA GLY A 421 30.64 1.94 -33.29
C GLY A 421 29.69 0.80 -32.92
N ILE A 422 29.11 0.11 -33.91
CA ILE A 422 28.19 -1.03 -33.67
C ILE A 422 28.86 -2.40 -33.80
N ASN A 423 30.15 -2.47 -34.19
CA ASN A 423 30.84 -3.74 -34.43
C ASN A 423 30.85 -4.65 -33.20
N SER A 424 31.08 -4.10 -32.00
CA SER A 424 31.11 -4.90 -30.76
C SER A 424 29.77 -5.56 -30.45
N MET A 425 28.67 -4.82 -30.65
CA MET A 425 27.28 -5.28 -30.48
C MET A 425 26.89 -6.37 -31.48
N CYS A 426 27.56 -6.44 -32.64
CA CYS A 426 27.20 -7.33 -33.73
C CYS A 426 28.13 -8.54 -33.86
N LYS A 427 29.42 -8.29 -34.15
CA LYS A 427 30.45 -9.30 -34.45
C LYS A 427 31.46 -9.46 -33.31
N GLY A 428 31.49 -8.54 -32.34
CA GLY A 428 32.47 -8.51 -31.25
C GLY A 428 32.03 -9.20 -29.96
N ALA A 429 32.65 -8.79 -28.85
CA ALA A 429 32.48 -9.44 -27.54
C ALA A 429 31.08 -9.26 -26.91
N GLU A 430 30.35 -8.23 -27.34
CA GLU A 430 29.02 -7.89 -26.82
C GLU A 430 27.88 -8.49 -27.66
N SER A 431 28.21 -9.15 -28.78
CA SER A 431 27.26 -9.78 -29.71
C SER A 431 26.27 -10.73 -29.04
N LYS A 432 26.74 -11.51 -28.06
CA LYS A 432 25.91 -12.46 -27.31
C LYS A 432 24.72 -11.84 -26.56
N TYR A 433 24.71 -10.53 -26.33
CA TYR A 433 23.63 -9.84 -25.62
C TYR A 433 22.55 -9.25 -26.55
N PHE A 434 22.90 -8.98 -27.81
CA PHE A 434 22.05 -8.20 -28.72
C PHE A 434 21.80 -8.87 -30.08
N ASN A 435 22.76 -9.67 -30.57
CA ASN A 435 22.72 -10.22 -31.92
C ASN A 435 21.98 -11.57 -31.94
N GLY A 436 20.67 -11.51 -32.12
CA GLY A 436 19.81 -12.66 -32.27
C GLY A 436 18.33 -12.26 -32.25
N HIS A 437 17.45 -13.23 -32.43
CA HIS A 437 16.01 -13.02 -32.26
C HIS A 437 15.62 -13.09 -30.77
N THR A 438 14.58 -12.36 -30.40
CA THR A 438 14.03 -12.45 -29.04
C THR A 438 13.59 -13.88 -28.75
N ASN A 439 14.11 -14.48 -27.68
CA ASN A 439 13.92 -15.90 -27.34
C ASN A 439 13.36 -16.13 -25.92
N ILE A 440 12.61 -15.17 -25.40
CA ILE A 440 11.95 -15.23 -24.08
C ILE A 440 10.64 -16.03 -24.23
N SER A 441 10.51 -17.15 -23.51
CA SER A 441 9.46 -18.16 -23.71
C SER A 441 8.25 -18.09 -22.76
N ASP A 442 8.39 -17.50 -21.58
CA ASP A 442 7.29 -17.28 -20.63
C ASP A 442 6.93 -15.79 -20.59
N ASP A 443 5.66 -15.45 -20.49
CA ASP A 443 5.17 -14.07 -20.50
C ASP A 443 4.33 -13.69 -19.26
N LYS A 444 4.12 -14.63 -18.32
CA LYS A 444 3.23 -14.39 -17.16
C LYS A 444 3.97 -13.93 -15.92
N PHE A 445 5.17 -14.43 -15.66
CA PHE A 445 6.01 -13.91 -14.60
C PHE A 445 7.48 -14.00 -14.99
N LEU A 446 8.03 -12.87 -15.44
CA LEU A 446 9.40 -12.73 -15.88
C LEU A 446 10.22 -11.96 -14.84
N VAL A 447 11.42 -12.44 -14.55
CA VAL A 447 12.39 -11.73 -13.73
C VAL A 447 13.71 -11.64 -14.49
N PHE A 448 14.16 -10.40 -14.73
CA PHE A 448 15.42 -10.09 -15.37
C PHE A 448 16.49 -9.84 -14.33
N GLY A 449 17.33 -10.85 -14.10
CA GLY A 449 18.54 -10.76 -13.29
C GLY A 449 19.63 -9.97 -14.00
N VAL A 450 20.07 -8.86 -13.40
CA VAL A 450 21.09 -7.96 -13.98
C VAL A 450 22.29 -7.70 -13.07
N LYS A 451 22.48 -8.51 -12.02
CA LYS A 451 23.57 -8.30 -11.04
C LYS A 451 24.96 -8.35 -11.66
N GLY A 452 25.25 -9.34 -12.51
CA GLY A 452 26.55 -9.39 -13.19
C GLY A 452 26.76 -8.27 -14.21
N LEU A 453 25.70 -7.55 -14.62
CA LEU A 453 25.82 -6.35 -15.46
C LEU A 453 26.37 -5.15 -14.68
N MET A 454 26.28 -5.16 -13.34
CA MET A 454 26.78 -4.06 -12.51
C MET A 454 28.30 -3.91 -12.59
N ASP A 455 29.01 -5.00 -12.88
CA ASP A 455 30.46 -5.02 -13.02
C ASP A 455 30.95 -4.75 -14.45
N THR A 456 30.03 -4.54 -15.41
CA THR A 456 30.36 -4.26 -16.82
C THR A 456 30.64 -2.77 -17.08
N ASN A 457 31.12 -2.44 -18.29
CA ASN A 457 31.31 -1.04 -18.67
C ASN A 457 29.97 -0.30 -18.73
N LYS A 458 30.01 1.00 -18.40
CA LYS A 458 28.82 1.85 -18.32
C LYS A 458 27.93 1.79 -19.57
N LYS A 459 28.55 1.87 -20.76
CA LYS A 459 27.86 1.88 -22.06
C LYS A 459 27.02 0.61 -22.28
N LEU A 460 27.59 -0.58 -22.02
CA LEU A 460 26.88 -1.85 -22.16
C LEU A 460 25.74 -1.94 -21.15
N LYS A 461 26.01 -1.62 -19.88
CA LYS A 461 25.00 -1.64 -18.81
C LYS A 461 23.80 -0.75 -19.16
N ASP A 462 24.07 0.50 -19.53
CA ASP A 462 23.02 1.47 -19.84
C ASP A 462 22.21 1.04 -21.08
N ALA A 463 22.86 0.48 -22.11
CA ALA A 463 22.18 -0.04 -23.30
C ALA A 463 21.33 -1.28 -23.00
N MET A 464 21.83 -2.23 -22.20
CA MET A 464 21.08 -3.43 -21.81
C MET A 464 19.87 -3.07 -20.95
N LEU A 465 20.04 -2.21 -19.93
CA LEU A 465 18.93 -1.72 -19.11
C LEU A 465 17.88 -0.99 -19.96
N PHE A 466 18.31 -0.21 -20.95
CA PHE A 466 17.40 0.50 -21.84
C PHE A 466 16.66 -0.46 -22.80
N ASN A 467 17.32 -1.53 -23.25
CA ASN A 467 16.67 -2.58 -24.03
C ASN A 467 15.62 -3.35 -23.21
N ILE A 468 15.93 -3.69 -21.95
CA ILE A 468 14.97 -4.30 -21.02
C ILE A 468 13.77 -3.36 -20.78
N LEU A 469 14.03 -2.07 -20.58
CA LEU A 469 12.98 -1.06 -20.45
C LEU A 469 12.06 -1.02 -21.68
N SER A 470 12.61 -1.21 -22.89
CA SER A 470 11.82 -1.29 -24.13
C SER A 470 10.89 -2.50 -24.14
N TYR A 471 11.36 -3.65 -23.67
CA TYR A 471 10.57 -4.86 -23.54
C TYR A 471 9.46 -4.69 -22.50
N MET A 472 9.79 -4.15 -21.31
CA MET A 472 8.83 -3.82 -20.26
C MET A 472 7.76 -2.86 -20.77
N SER A 473 8.15 -1.83 -21.52
CA SER A 473 7.23 -0.82 -22.05
C SER A 473 6.28 -1.41 -23.09
N ASN A 474 6.74 -2.29 -23.97
CA ASN A 474 5.88 -3.00 -24.91
C ASN A 474 4.85 -3.88 -24.20
N LYS A 475 5.25 -4.57 -23.13
CA LYS A 475 4.34 -5.39 -22.32
C LYS A 475 3.31 -4.54 -21.56
N LEU A 476 3.75 -3.43 -20.98
CA LEU A 476 2.87 -2.50 -20.26
C LEU A 476 1.88 -1.75 -21.16
N LEU A 477 2.36 -1.21 -22.29
CA LEU A 477 1.62 -0.26 -23.13
C LEU A 477 1.06 -0.89 -24.40
N GLY A 478 1.76 -1.87 -24.97
CA GLY A 478 1.33 -2.62 -26.14
C GLY A 478 0.30 -3.70 -25.80
N GLU A 479 0.68 -4.61 -24.89
CA GLU A 479 -0.17 -5.76 -24.49
C GLU A 479 -1.18 -5.35 -23.41
N GLY A 480 -0.72 -4.69 -22.35
CA GLY A 480 -1.57 -4.27 -21.23
C GLY A 480 -1.71 -5.34 -20.15
N TYR A 481 -2.54 -5.08 -19.14
CA TYR A 481 -2.85 -5.96 -18.01
C TYR A 481 -1.58 -6.55 -17.35
N THR A 482 -0.53 -5.74 -17.26
CA THR A 482 0.81 -6.14 -16.83
C THR A 482 1.33 -5.23 -15.72
N ALA A 483 2.04 -5.80 -14.76
CA ALA A 483 2.81 -5.05 -13.77
C ALA A 483 4.30 -5.15 -14.07
N ALA A 484 4.99 -4.01 -14.03
CA ALA A 484 6.42 -3.93 -14.19
C ALA A 484 7.04 -3.38 -12.91
N SER A 485 7.99 -4.11 -12.33
CA SER A 485 8.74 -3.70 -11.16
C SER A 485 10.16 -3.32 -11.53
N ILE A 486 10.57 -2.12 -11.14
CA ILE A 486 11.95 -1.64 -11.23
C ILE A 486 12.46 -1.52 -9.81
N ASP A 487 13.21 -2.54 -9.37
CA ASP A 487 13.96 -2.45 -8.13
C ASP A 487 15.25 -1.65 -8.36
N GLU A 488 15.67 -0.92 -7.33
CA GLU A 488 16.78 0.01 -7.37
C GLU A 488 16.77 0.98 -8.57
N LEU A 489 15.74 1.83 -8.62
CA LEU A 489 15.57 2.87 -9.65
C LEU A 489 16.80 3.78 -9.86
N TYR A 490 17.66 3.94 -8.86
CA TYR A 490 18.85 4.79 -8.95
C TYR A 490 19.81 4.34 -10.06
N LEU A 491 19.74 3.07 -10.47
CA LEU A 491 20.53 2.50 -11.56
C LEU A 491 20.30 3.20 -12.90
N PHE A 492 19.13 3.79 -13.11
CA PHE A 492 18.79 4.54 -14.32
C PHE A 492 19.25 6.00 -14.29
N LEU A 493 19.78 6.50 -13.17
CA LEU A 493 20.26 7.88 -13.06
C LEU A 493 21.53 8.15 -13.89
N THR A 494 22.17 7.12 -14.44
CA THR A 494 23.24 7.27 -15.43
C THR A 494 22.73 7.60 -16.83
N ASN A 495 21.46 7.31 -17.11
CA ASN A 495 20.80 7.49 -18.40
C ASN A 495 19.49 8.28 -18.24
N MET A 496 19.57 9.61 -18.41
CA MET A 496 18.40 10.50 -18.30
C MET A 496 17.31 10.20 -19.34
N THR A 497 17.67 9.67 -20.50
CA THR A 497 16.69 9.25 -21.50
C THR A 497 15.84 8.11 -20.96
N ALA A 498 16.43 7.11 -20.29
CA ALA A 498 15.67 6.04 -19.67
C ALA A 498 14.69 6.55 -18.59
N ILE A 499 15.10 7.54 -17.78
CA ILE A 499 14.23 8.21 -16.80
C ILE A 499 13.02 8.88 -17.47
N GLU A 500 13.23 9.57 -18.59
CA GLU A 500 12.14 10.18 -19.36
C GLU A 500 11.17 9.12 -19.89
N TYR A 501 11.68 7.98 -20.34
CA TYR A 501 10.87 6.85 -20.81
C TYR A 501 10.04 6.24 -19.68
N ILE A 502 10.63 5.97 -18.51
CA ILE A 502 9.93 5.47 -17.31
C ILE A 502 8.80 6.44 -16.93
N ARG A 503 9.11 7.74 -16.82
CA ARG A 503 8.12 8.80 -16.50
C ARG A 503 6.96 8.80 -17.48
N ASN A 504 7.25 8.68 -18.78
CA ASN A 504 6.24 8.69 -19.82
C ASN A 504 5.39 7.42 -19.84
N ALA A 505 5.97 6.27 -19.55
CA ALA A 505 5.23 5.03 -19.37
C ALA A 505 4.26 5.14 -18.18
N MET A 506 4.72 5.61 -17.01
CA MET A 506 3.89 5.75 -15.80
C MET A 506 2.64 6.62 -16.01
N LYS A 507 2.73 7.69 -16.81
CA LYS A 507 1.57 8.54 -17.15
C LYS A 507 0.50 7.79 -17.97
N ARG A 508 0.86 6.68 -18.65
CA ARG A 508 0.06 6.03 -19.69
C ARG A 508 -0.41 4.63 -19.33
N VAL A 509 0.35 3.87 -18.54
CA VAL A 509 0.03 2.49 -18.14
C VAL A 509 -1.38 2.33 -17.58
N ARG A 510 -1.92 3.38 -16.94
CA ARG A 510 -3.30 3.39 -16.42
C ARG A 510 -4.38 3.08 -17.46
N LYS A 511 -4.17 3.44 -18.74
CA LYS A 511 -5.13 3.20 -19.84
C LYS A 511 -5.16 1.73 -20.28
N LYS A 512 -4.15 0.96 -19.90
CA LYS A 512 -3.95 -0.44 -20.27
C LYS A 512 -4.15 -1.39 -19.08
N GLU A 513 -4.70 -0.89 -17.97
CA GLU A 513 -4.79 -1.62 -16.70
C GLU A 513 -3.44 -2.13 -16.18
N SER A 514 -2.37 -1.50 -16.66
CA SER A 514 -0.99 -1.84 -16.31
C SER A 514 -0.49 -1.01 -15.14
N THR A 515 0.58 -1.46 -14.50
CA THR A 515 1.11 -0.85 -13.28
C THR A 515 2.62 -0.79 -13.33
N VAL A 516 3.20 0.35 -12.98
CA VAL A 516 4.64 0.47 -12.72
C VAL A 516 4.86 0.54 -11.22
N ILE A 517 5.78 -0.29 -10.73
CA ILE A 517 6.23 -0.34 -9.35
C ILE A 517 7.69 0.10 -9.32
N LEU A 518 7.97 1.18 -8.60
CA LEU A 518 9.32 1.71 -8.44
C LEU A 518 9.80 1.50 -7.02
N ALA A 519 11.01 0.98 -6.85
CA ALA A 519 11.66 0.91 -5.55
C ALA A 519 13.04 1.56 -5.57
N SER A 520 13.41 2.22 -4.47
CA SER A 520 14.77 2.75 -4.28
C SER A 520 15.11 2.98 -2.80
N GLN A 521 16.40 2.96 -2.47
CA GLN A 521 16.90 3.17 -1.11
C GLN A 521 17.11 4.64 -0.77
N ASN A 522 17.98 5.30 -1.54
CA ASN A 522 18.49 6.63 -1.24
C ASN A 522 17.77 7.67 -2.09
N ILE A 523 16.88 8.44 -1.48
CA ILE A 523 16.22 9.53 -2.21
C ILE A 523 17.20 10.66 -2.54
N GLU A 524 18.30 10.82 -1.79
CA GLU A 524 19.30 11.88 -2.02
C GLU A 524 19.88 11.85 -3.44
N ASP A 525 20.06 10.65 -4.02
CA ASP A 525 20.53 10.47 -5.40
C ASP A 525 19.59 11.14 -6.42
N PHE A 526 18.31 11.25 -6.09
CA PHE A 526 17.29 11.88 -6.93
C PHE A 526 17.12 13.37 -6.65
N LEU A 527 17.74 13.89 -5.59
CA LEU A 527 17.65 15.31 -5.20
C LEU A 527 18.81 16.16 -5.74
N ILE A 528 19.79 15.53 -6.40
CA ILE A 528 20.91 16.20 -7.05
C ILE A 528 20.38 17.22 -8.09
N PRO A 529 20.90 18.47 -8.10
CA PRO A 529 20.51 19.47 -9.09
C PRO A 529 20.69 18.97 -10.54
N GLY A 530 19.69 19.16 -11.40
CA GLY A 530 19.66 18.64 -12.77
C GLY A 530 18.99 17.27 -12.91
N ILE A 531 19.06 16.43 -11.87
CA ILE A 531 18.35 15.15 -11.79
C ILE A 531 16.95 15.37 -11.18
N LYS A 532 16.88 16.18 -10.12
CA LYS A 532 15.66 16.46 -9.35
C LYS A 532 14.48 16.91 -10.20
N GLU A 533 14.72 17.74 -11.20
CA GLU A 533 13.70 18.27 -12.10
C GLU A 533 13.07 17.16 -12.95
N LEU A 534 13.85 16.14 -13.33
CA LEU A 534 13.42 15.02 -14.15
C LEU A 534 12.74 13.92 -13.33
N THR A 535 13.20 13.72 -12.09
CA THR A 535 12.77 12.61 -11.21
C THR A 535 11.61 12.96 -10.30
N LYS A 536 11.38 14.23 -9.96
CA LYS A 536 10.25 14.66 -9.11
C LYS A 536 8.89 14.09 -9.55
N PRO A 537 8.55 14.04 -10.85
CA PRO A 537 7.31 13.38 -11.31
C PRO A 537 7.25 11.87 -11.00
N LEU A 538 8.38 11.17 -10.93
CA LEU A 538 8.41 9.73 -10.59
C LEU A 538 7.90 9.46 -9.18
N PHE A 539 8.01 10.45 -8.28
CA PHE A 539 7.50 10.34 -6.91
C PHE A 539 6.09 10.92 -6.75
N GLY A 540 5.70 11.87 -7.61
CA GLY A 540 4.37 12.48 -7.58
C GLY A 540 3.29 11.71 -8.33
N ILE A 541 3.64 10.97 -9.39
CA ILE A 541 2.67 10.20 -10.20
C ILE A 541 2.08 9.00 -9.44
N PRO A 542 2.87 8.18 -8.70
CA PRO A 542 2.36 7.03 -7.98
C PRO A 542 1.30 7.40 -6.95
N THR A 543 0.10 6.84 -7.11
CA THR A 543 -1.00 7.01 -6.16
C THR A 543 -0.75 6.23 -4.87
N HIS A 544 -0.08 5.08 -4.97
CA HIS A 544 0.28 4.25 -3.84
C HIS A 544 1.74 4.46 -3.50
N GLN A 545 2.03 4.90 -2.27
CA GLN A 545 3.39 5.18 -1.84
C GLN A 545 3.65 4.55 -0.47
N PHE A 546 4.71 3.77 -0.39
CA PHE A 546 5.17 3.08 0.82
C PHE A 546 6.51 3.66 1.21
N MET A 547 6.56 4.34 2.35
CA MET A 547 7.73 5.05 2.84
C MET A 547 8.19 4.39 4.14
N PHE A 548 9.22 3.57 4.05
CA PHE A 548 9.93 3.06 5.21
C PHE A 548 10.87 4.14 5.76
N ASN A 549 11.56 3.81 6.84
CA ASN A 549 12.61 4.66 7.39
C ASN A 549 13.63 5.06 6.30
N PRO A 550 13.86 6.37 6.09
CA PRO A 550 14.74 6.85 5.02
C PRO A 550 16.23 6.83 5.40
N GLY A 551 16.60 6.34 6.59
CA GLY A 551 17.98 6.33 7.05
C GLY A 551 18.50 7.73 7.39
N GLN A 552 19.77 7.97 7.09
CA GLN A 552 20.42 9.27 7.32
C GLN A 552 20.13 10.19 6.15
N ILE A 553 19.11 11.03 6.29
CA ILE A 553 18.79 12.10 5.35
C ILE A 553 18.39 13.36 6.12
N ASN A 554 18.60 14.53 5.52
CA ASN A 554 18.02 15.76 6.03
C ASN A 554 16.47 15.66 6.02
N PRO A 555 15.79 15.75 7.18
CA PRO A 555 14.34 15.64 7.27
C PRO A 555 13.60 16.62 6.36
N LYS A 556 14.13 17.85 6.21
CA LYS A 556 13.49 18.88 5.40
C LYS A 556 13.49 18.51 3.92
N ASP A 557 14.63 18.02 3.41
CA ASP A 557 14.76 17.65 2.01
C ASP A 557 13.87 16.44 1.67
N PHE A 558 13.76 15.47 2.59
CA PHE A 558 12.84 14.33 2.46
C PHE A 558 11.37 14.76 2.42
N MET A 559 10.96 15.60 3.39
CA MET A 559 9.58 16.11 3.48
C MET A 559 9.21 16.96 2.26
N ASP A 560 10.10 17.86 1.83
CA ASP A 560 9.87 18.74 0.67
C ASP A 560 9.80 17.95 -0.65
N ALA A 561 10.62 16.89 -0.79
CA ALA A 561 10.65 16.06 -1.99
C ALA A 561 9.37 15.23 -2.16
N LEU A 562 8.88 14.64 -1.06
CA LEU A 562 7.76 13.70 -1.07
C LEU A 562 6.43 14.34 -0.66
N GLN A 563 6.43 15.61 -0.26
CA GLN A 563 5.26 16.31 0.28
C GLN A 563 4.66 15.54 1.47
N ILE A 564 5.49 15.28 2.46
CA ILE A 564 5.13 14.57 3.70
C ILE A 564 5.06 15.60 4.82
N GLU A 565 4.02 15.50 5.65
CA GLU A 565 3.84 16.37 6.80
C GLU A 565 4.80 15.99 7.95
N PRO A 566 5.20 16.93 8.83
CA PRO A 566 6.06 16.62 9.96
C PRO A 566 5.54 15.49 10.85
N SER A 567 4.22 15.43 11.09
CA SER A 567 3.58 14.37 11.88
C SER A 567 3.66 12.99 11.21
N GLU A 568 3.64 12.93 9.88
CA GLU A 568 3.79 11.69 9.11
C GLU A 568 5.25 11.21 9.13
N TYR A 569 6.20 12.13 8.97
CA TYR A 569 7.63 11.82 9.04
C TYR A 569 8.04 11.28 10.43
N GLU A 570 7.48 11.85 11.49
CA GLU A 570 7.72 11.40 12.87
C GLU A 570 7.37 9.93 13.10
N LEU A 571 6.43 9.35 12.33
CA LEU A 571 6.07 7.93 12.44
C LEU A 571 7.12 6.98 11.85
N ILE A 572 7.96 7.48 10.93
CA ILE A 572 8.92 6.65 10.16
C ILE A 572 10.38 7.10 10.33
N LYS A 573 10.65 8.15 11.12
CA LYS A 573 12.01 8.68 11.33
C LYS A 573 12.95 7.70 12.03
N TYR A 574 12.41 6.75 12.79
CA TYR A 574 13.18 5.69 13.44
C TYR A 574 13.04 4.37 12.69
N PRO A 575 14.13 3.57 12.62
CA PRO A 575 14.09 2.29 11.93
C PRO A 575 13.22 1.30 12.69
N GLU A 576 12.13 0.88 12.04
CA GLU A 576 11.27 -0.21 12.51
C GLU A 576 11.01 -1.14 11.32
N ARG A 577 11.60 -2.34 11.37
CA ARG A 577 11.54 -3.30 10.27
C ARG A 577 10.10 -3.73 9.99
N GLY A 578 9.72 -3.69 8.72
CA GLY A 578 8.38 -4.07 8.28
C GLY A 578 7.30 -3.02 8.55
N THR A 579 7.65 -1.87 9.14
CA THR A 579 6.73 -0.76 9.36
C THR A 579 7.04 0.38 8.39
N CYS A 580 6.02 0.88 7.70
CA CYS A 580 6.13 2.00 6.76
C CYS A 580 4.89 2.89 6.81
N LEU A 581 5.06 4.16 6.44
CA LEU A 581 3.95 5.03 6.12
C LEU A 581 3.40 4.64 4.74
N TYR A 582 2.14 4.22 4.71
CA TYR A 582 1.42 3.93 3.48
C TYR A 582 0.46 5.08 3.15
N ARG A 583 0.73 5.73 2.02
CA ARG A 583 -0.09 6.80 1.43
C ARG A 583 -0.83 6.26 0.20
N CYS A 584 -2.14 6.50 0.17
CA CYS A 584 -3.00 6.13 -0.96
C CYS A 584 -4.01 7.24 -1.25
N GLY A 585 -3.75 8.08 -2.25
CA GLY A 585 -4.54 9.29 -2.47
C GLY A 585 -4.48 10.21 -1.25
N ASN A 586 -5.63 10.52 -0.64
CA ASN A 586 -5.71 11.30 0.60
C ASN A 586 -5.61 10.45 1.88
N GLU A 587 -5.65 9.12 1.77
CA GLU A 587 -5.59 8.21 2.91
C GLU A 587 -4.13 8.04 3.39
N ARG A 588 -3.94 7.87 4.70
CA ARG A 588 -2.65 7.64 5.36
C ARG A 588 -2.80 6.55 6.41
N TYR A 589 -1.87 5.60 6.41
CA TYR A 589 -1.84 4.47 7.34
C TYR A 589 -0.41 4.20 7.79
N LEU A 590 -0.24 3.78 9.05
CA LEU A 590 1.04 3.29 9.52
C LEU A 590 1.05 1.77 9.35
N LEU A 591 1.40 1.32 8.14
CA LEU A 591 1.33 -0.07 7.74
C LEU A 591 2.47 -0.88 8.36
N GLN A 592 2.11 -1.89 9.13
CA GLN A 592 2.97 -3.03 9.45
C GLN A 592 2.73 -4.14 8.42
N VAL A 593 3.69 -4.31 7.52
CA VAL A 593 3.66 -5.30 6.44
C VAL A 593 3.66 -6.70 7.03
N LYS A 594 2.67 -7.51 6.68
CA LYS A 594 2.56 -8.91 7.08
C LYS A 594 2.07 -9.72 5.90
N ALA A 595 2.88 -10.67 5.43
CA ALA A 595 2.41 -11.69 4.51
C ALA A 595 1.82 -12.87 5.30
N PRO A 596 0.74 -13.50 4.84
CA PRO A 596 0.32 -14.81 5.33
C PRO A 596 1.44 -15.84 5.16
N ASP A 597 1.54 -16.81 6.09
CA ASP A 597 2.63 -17.80 6.11
C ASP A 597 2.81 -18.52 4.77
N TYR A 598 1.71 -18.95 4.14
CA TYR A 598 1.74 -19.63 2.84
C TYR A 598 2.29 -18.77 1.70
N LYS A 599 2.22 -17.42 1.80
CA LYS A 599 2.85 -16.51 0.84
C LYS A 599 4.31 -16.27 1.19
N ALA A 600 4.60 -16.10 2.47
CA ALA A 600 5.97 -15.89 2.94
C ALA A 600 6.88 -17.08 2.59
N GLU A 601 6.36 -18.30 2.59
CA GLU A 601 7.08 -19.50 2.13
C GLU A 601 7.55 -19.41 0.67
N LEU A 602 6.81 -18.68 -0.19
CA LEU A 602 7.16 -18.51 -1.61
C LEU A 602 8.33 -17.53 -1.80
N PHE A 603 8.60 -16.66 -0.83
CA PHE A 603 9.54 -15.54 -1.01
C PHE A 603 11.01 -15.98 -1.04
N GLY A 604 11.29 -17.22 -0.63
CA GLY A 604 12.64 -17.78 -0.63
C GLY A 604 13.51 -17.30 0.53
N LYS A 605 14.83 -17.41 0.35
CA LYS A 605 15.82 -17.07 1.39
C LYS A 605 16.60 -15.78 1.12
N ALA A 606 16.59 -15.29 -0.12
CA ALA A 606 17.25 -14.06 -0.53
C ALA A 606 16.38 -12.83 -0.25
N GLY A 607 16.98 -11.71 0.15
CA GLY A 607 16.33 -10.42 0.36
C GLY A 607 15.34 -10.34 1.53
N GLY A 608 15.64 -9.47 2.51
CA GLY A 608 14.72 -9.02 3.56
C GLY A 608 13.91 -10.11 4.28
N ARG A 609 14.48 -10.73 5.33
CA ARG A 609 13.70 -11.51 6.31
C ARG A 609 12.64 -10.70 7.08
#